data_AF-A0A401WEQ5-F1
#
_entry.id   AF-A0A401WEQ5-F1
#
_cell.length_a   1.000
_cell.length_b   1.000
_cell.length_c   1.000
_cell.angle_alpha   90.00
_cell.angle_beta   90.00
_cell.angle_gamma   90.00
#
_symmetry.space_group_name_H-M   'P 1'
#
loop_
_entity.id
_entity.type
_entity.pdbx_description
1 polymer ?
#
loop_
_entity_poly.entity_id
_entity_poly.type
_entity_poly.pdbx_seq_one_letter_code
_entity_poly.pdbx_strand_id
1 'polypeptide(L)'
;MKPEISTITFFCVSPDAPDDGYFAPGEIRPLIDGRDVLDEVFDEGVTNLWESLEGDALAAGETAREVLLAGPECSTSCCGAVRVTIRREGPDVLWTDWENSSDGPGLPDFRFAAGQYDAEVARLARD
;
A
#
# COMPACT_ATOMS: atom_id res chain seq x y z
N MET A 1 2.48 -4.40 23.76
CA MET A 1 2.20 -2.95 23.71
C MET A 1 1.47 -2.72 22.39
N LYS A 2 0.27 -2.13 22.38
CA LYS A 2 -0.44 -1.86 21.12
C LYS A 2 0.26 -0.69 20.40
N PRO A 3 0.49 -0.73 19.08
CA PRO A 3 1.04 0.40 18.33
C PRO A 3 0.15 1.65 18.49
N GLU A 4 0.75 2.83 18.39
CA GLU A 4 0.01 4.11 18.38
C GLU A 4 -0.92 4.19 17.16
N ILE A 5 -1.94 5.05 17.22
CA ILE A 5 -2.83 5.25 16.07
C ILE A 5 -2.14 6.20 15.11
N SER A 6 -1.79 5.69 13.93
CA SER A 6 -1.28 6.45 12.79
C SER A 6 -2.41 6.91 11.87
N THR A 7 -2.09 7.86 11.00
CA THR A 7 -2.97 8.31 9.92
C THR A 7 -2.46 7.74 8.59
N ILE A 8 -3.35 7.22 7.75
CA ILE A 8 -3.01 6.81 6.39
C ILE A 8 -3.60 7.78 5.38
N THR A 9 -2.89 8.05 4.29
CA THR A 9 -3.41 8.74 3.11
C THR A 9 -2.86 8.07 1.88
N PHE A 10 -3.70 7.81 0.89
CA PHE A 10 -3.23 7.22 -0.35
C PHE A 10 -3.01 8.31 -1.40
N PHE A 11 -1.78 8.48 -1.85
CA PHE A 11 -1.42 9.49 -2.83
C PHE A 11 -1.33 8.85 -4.22
N CYS A 12 -2.17 9.30 -5.15
CA CYS A 12 -2.09 8.89 -6.55
C CYS A 12 -1.01 9.71 -7.26
N VAL A 13 0.09 9.08 -7.65
CA VAL A 13 1.12 9.67 -8.48
C VAL A 13 0.75 9.37 -9.94
N SER A 14 0.26 10.37 -10.67
CA SER A 14 0.20 10.23 -12.13
C SER A 14 1.61 10.31 -12.69
N PRO A 15 2.02 9.40 -13.58
CA PRO A 15 3.26 9.58 -14.30
C PRO A 15 3.17 10.86 -15.14
N ASP A 16 4.28 11.57 -15.23
CA ASP A 16 4.45 12.56 -16.30
C ASP A 16 4.25 11.81 -17.63
N ALA A 17 3.35 12.31 -18.48
CA ALA A 17 3.09 11.68 -19.77
C ALA A 17 4.41 11.57 -20.55
N PRO A 18 4.88 10.36 -20.91
CA PRO A 18 6.12 10.26 -21.64
C PRO A 18 5.91 10.76 -23.07
N ASP A 19 6.97 11.35 -23.64
CA ASP A 19 7.00 11.90 -25.01
C ASP A 19 6.75 10.82 -26.09
N ASP A 20 6.75 9.54 -25.73
CA ASP A 20 6.64 8.39 -26.64
C ASP A 20 5.26 7.72 -26.69
N GLY A 21 4.26 8.25 -25.95
CA GLY A 21 2.87 7.79 -26.01
C GLY A 21 2.58 6.51 -25.22
N TYR A 22 3.50 6.06 -24.36
CA TYR A 22 3.23 4.99 -23.40
C TYR A 22 2.44 5.53 -22.21
N PHE A 23 1.21 5.07 -21.99
CA PHE A 23 0.47 5.40 -20.77
C PHE A 23 1.04 4.53 -19.65
N ALA A 24 1.94 5.07 -18.83
CA ALA A 24 2.25 4.43 -17.56
C ALA A 24 1.00 4.53 -16.66
N PRO A 25 0.56 3.45 -16.01
CA PRO A 25 -0.50 3.54 -15.02
C PRO A 25 -0.05 4.43 -13.85
N GLY A 26 -0.99 5.17 -13.26
CA GLY A 26 -0.74 5.91 -12.02
C GLY A 26 -0.29 4.98 -10.89
N GLU A 27 0.64 5.44 -10.06
CA GLU A 27 1.04 4.75 -8.84
C GLU A 27 0.18 5.21 -7.66
N ILE A 28 -0.01 4.35 -6.66
CA ILE A 28 -0.64 4.71 -5.40
C ILE A 28 0.39 4.51 -4.29
N ARG A 29 0.69 5.58 -3.57
CA ARG A 29 1.66 5.59 -2.47
C ARG A 29 0.92 5.70 -1.13
N PRO A 30 1.02 4.71 -0.23
CA PRO A 30 0.47 4.80 1.11
C PRO A 30 1.37 5.69 1.98
N LEU A 31 0.88 6.87 2.30
CA LEU A 31 1.54 7.80 3.23
C LEU A 31 1.07 7.50 4.65
N ILE A 32 1.95 6.97 5.49
CA ILE A 32 1.68 6.71 6.91
C ILE A 32 2.32 7.82 7.75
N ASP A 33 1.49 8.55 8.49
CA ASP A 33 1.89 9.76 9.22
C ASP A 33 2.62 10.77 8.31
N GLY A 34 2.19 10.84 7.04
CA GLY A 34 2.76 11.72 6.02
C GLY A 34 4.07 11.22 5.39
N ARG A 35 4.53 10.01 5.72
CA ARG A 35 5.75 9.41 5.17
C ARG A 35 5.42 8.35 4.15
N ASP A 36 6.09 8.39 3.00
CA ASP A 36 6.00 7.34 1.98
C ASP A 36 6.80 6.12 2.46
N VAL A 37 6.09 5.16 3.05
CA VAL A 37 6.73 3.96 3.60
C VAL A 37 7.24 3.02 2.53
N LEU A 38 6.79 3.16 1.28
CA LEU A 38 7.30 2.36 0.17
C LEU A 38 8.60 2.95 -0.36
N ASP A 39 8.71 4.27 -0.49
CA ASP A 39 9.97 4.96 -0.83
C ASP A 39 11.07 4.67 0.20
N GLU A 40 10.72 4.57 1.49
CA GLU A 40 11.68 4.24 2.56
C GLU A 40 12.25 2.81 2.46
N VAL A 41 11.55 1.86 1.82
CA VAL A 41 11.90 0.43 1.87
C VAL A 41 12.04 -0.26 0.52
N PHE A 42 11.68 0.41 -0.58
CA PHE A 42 11.60 -0.16 -1.91
C PHE A 42 11.94 0.88 -2.99
N ASP A 43 13.24 1.06 -3.21
CA ASP A 43 13.82 2.06 -4.14
C ASP A 43 13.70 1.63 -5.62
N GLU A 44 13.49 0.33 -5.89
CA GLU A 44 13.68 -0.27 -7.23
C GLU A 44 12.40 -0.56 -8.03
N GLY A 45 11.19 -0.25 -7.52
CA GLY A 45 9.98 -0.64 -8.25
C GLY A 45 8.79 0.32 -8.18
N VAL A 46 7.91 0.13 -9.15
CA VAL A 46 6.63 0.82 -9.30
C VAL A 46 5.58 0.20 -8.38
N THR A 47 4.62 0.99 -7.90
CA THR A 47 3.53 0.42 -7.09
C THR A 47 2.48 -0.20 -8.00
N ASN A 48 2.15 -1.48 -7.79
CA ASN A 48 1.06 -2.16 -8.50
C ASN A 48 -0.29 -2.03 -7.76
N LEU A 49 -0.42 -1.05 -6.87
CA LEU A 49 -1.60 -0.88 -6.01
C LEU A 49 -2.90 -0.67 -6.79
N TRP A 50 -2.82 -0.24 -8.05
CA TRP A 50 -3.98 -0.14 -8.93
C TRP A 50 -4.65 -1.51 -9.19
N GLU A 51 -3.86 -2.57 -9.38
CA GLU A 51 -4.39 -3.94 -9.55
C GLU A 51 -5.01 -4.47 -8.25
N SER A 52 -4.49 -4.05 -7.10
CA SER A 52 -5.02 -4.39 -5.77
C SER A 52 -6.33 -3.66 -5.44
N LEU A 53 -6.61 -2.50 -6.08
CA LEU A 53 -7.89 -1.80 -5.93
C LEU A 53 -9.05 -2.49 -6.63
N GLU A 54 -8.82 -3.15 -7.77
CA GLU A 54 -9.88 -3.81 -8.54
C GLU A 54 -10.52 -5.01 -7.81
N GLY A 55 -9.88 -5.50 -6.74
CA GLY A 55 -10.32 -6.66 -5.96
C GLY A 55 -10.81 -6.38 -4.52
N ASP A 56 -11.12 -5.12 -4.16
CA ASP A 56 -11.40 -4.71 -2.78
C ASP A 56 -10.26 -5.03 -1.78
N ALA A 57 -9.01 -5.20 -2.25
CA ALA A 57 -7.94 -5.74 -1.40
C ALA A 57 -7.60 -4.80 -0.23
N LEU A 58 -7.74 -3.49 -0.42
CA LEU A 58 -7.56 -2.50 0.64
C LEU A 58 -8.74 -2.42 1.63
N ALA A 59 -9.90 -3.00 1.33
CA ALA A 59 -11.04 -2.96 2.25
C ALA A 59 -10.77 -3.85 3.48
N ALA A 60 -10.62 -3.22 4.64
CA ALA A 60 -10.31 -3.92 5.88
C ALA A 60 -11.55 -4.60 6.49
N GLY A 61 -11.61 -5.93 6.36
CA GLY A 61 -12.60 -6.80 6.99
C GLY A 61 -12.07 -7.51 8.24
N GLU A 62 -12.95 -8.22 8.95
CA GLU A 62 -12.57 -9.04 10.13
C GLU A 62 -11.62 -10.19 9.75
N THR A 63 -11.76 -10.71 8.54
CA THR A 63 -10.83 -11.69 7.98
C THR A 63 -9.57 -10.98 7.49
N ALA A 64 -8.42 -11.41 8.01
CA ALA A 64 -7.11 -10.93 7.55
C ALA A 64 -6.89 -11.24 6.07
N ARG A 65 -6.37 -10.26 5.33
CA ARG A 65 -6.09 -10.35 3.90
C ARG A 65 -4.66 -9.90 3.62
N GLU A 66 -3.92 -10.69 2.88
CA GLU A 66 -2.62 -10.29 2.36
C GLU A 66 -2.83 -9.40 1.13
N VAL A 67 -2.13 -8.27 1.08
CA VAL A 67 -2.21 -7.28 0.01
C VAL A 67 -0.82 -7.02 -0.53
N LEU A 68 -0.69 -7.07 -1.86
CA LEU A 68 0.51 -6.69 -2.57
C LEU A 68 0.50 -5.17 -2.78
N LEU A 69 1.44 -4.47 -2.14
CA LEU A 69 1.56 -3.01 -2.23
C LEU A 69 2.49 -2.57 -3.37
N ALA A 70 3.60 -3.29 -3.55
CA ALA A 70 4.55 -3.05 -4.62
C ALA A 70 5.13 -4.38 -5.11
N GLY A 71 5.44 -4.45 -6.39
CA GLY A 71 6.04 -5.62 -7.02
C GLY A 71 6.63 -5.23 -8.37
N PRO A 72 7.46 -6.07 -8.99
CA PRO A 72 8.09 -5.70 -10.25
C PRO A 72 7.08 -5.78 -11.39
N GLU A 73 7.27 -4.99 -12.44
CA GLU A 73 6.68 -5.26 -13.77
C GLU A 73 7.32 -6.52 -14.42
N CYS A 74 8.48 -6.95 -13.94
CA CYS A 74 9.15 -8.19 -14.35
C CYS A 74 8.83 -9.37 -13.40
N SER A 75 9.20 -10.60 -13.77
CA SER A 75 8.98 -11.76 -12.89
C SER A 75 9.65 -11.57 -11.52
N THR A 76 8.98 -11.98 -10.44
CA THR A 76 9.32 -11.82 -9.00
C THR A 76 10.72 -12.26 -8.54
N SER A 77 11.58 -12.77 -9.43
CA SER A 77 12.93 -13.21 -9.12
C SER A 77 14.00 -12.11 -9.20
N CYS A 78 13.68 -10.87 -9.64
CA CYS A 78 14.69 -9.83 -9.85
C CYS A 78 14.56 -8.58 -8.96
N CYS A 79 13.35 -8.07 -8.69
CA CYS A 79 13.20 -6.76 -8.02
C CYS A 79 12.45 -6.82 -6.67
N GLY A 80 12.08 -8.01 -6.18
CA GLY A 80 11.34 -8.16 -4.92
C GLY A 80 9.91 -7.58 -4.96
N ALA A 81 9.22 -7.67 -3.83
CA ALA A 81 7.84 -7.25 -3.64
C ALA A 81 7.61 -6.90 -2.18
N VAL A 82 6.68 -5.97 -1.95
CA VAL A 82 6.23 -5.55 -0.62
C VAL A 82 4.78 -6.01 -0.42
N ARG A 83 4.56 -6.84 0.58
CA ARG A 83 3.24 -7.32 1.01
C ARG A 83 2.95 -6.92 2.44
N VAL A 84 1.67 -6.79 2.76
CA VAL A 84 1.18 -6.51 4.10
C VAL A 84 -0.09 -7.30 4.37
N THR A 85 -0.31 -7.71 5.62
CA THR A 85 -1.59 -8.28 6.06
C THR A 85 -2.46 -7.18 6.65
N ILE A 86 -3.66 -7.00 6.08
CA ILE A 86 -4.65 -6.02 6.53
C ILE A 86 -5.79 -6.75 7.24
N ARG A 87 -6.16 -6.28 8.43
CA ARG A 87 -7.36 -6.76 9.14
C ARG A 87 -8.02 -5.66 9.95
N ARG A 88 -9.33 -5.80 10.19
CA ARG A 88 -10.09 -4.94 11.10
C ARG A 88 -10.21 -5.60 12.48
N GLU A 89 -9.94 -4.82 13.51
CA GLU A 89 -10.18 -5.17 14.91
C GLU A 89 -11.05 -4.09 15.57
N GLY A 90 -12.37 -4.26 15.50
CA GLY A 90 -13.33 -3.30 16.06
C GLY A 90 -13.17 -1.90 15.44
N PRO A 91 -12.78 -0.87 16.23
CA PRO A 91 -12.58 0.49 15.71
C PRO A 91 -11.21 0.70 15.04
N ASP A 92 -10.34 -0.32 15.04
CA ASP A 92 -8.98 -0.23 14.53
C ASP A 92 -8.84 -1.03 13.22
N VAL A 93 -8.00 -0.55 12.29
CA VAL A 93 -7.46 -1.33 11.17
C VAL A 93 -5.98 -1.55 11.42
N LEU A 94 -5.52 -2.79 11.26
CA LEU A 94 -4.13 -3.18 11.46
C LEU A 94 -3.50 -3.56 10.14
N TRP A 95 -2.28 -3.07 9.95
CA TRP A 95 -1.36 -3.49 8.90
C TRP A 95 -0.19 -4.18 9.57
N THR A 96 -0.12 -5.50 9.43
CA THR A 96 0.84 -6.37 10.13
C THR A 96 1.55 -7.29 9.16
N ASP A 97 2.53 -8.04 9.68
CA ASP A 97 3.19 -9.13 8.94
C ASP A 97 3.76 -8.66 7.61
N TRP A 98 4.43 -7.50 7.64
CA TRP A 98 5.07 -6.92 6.47
C TRP A 98 6.15 -7.84 5.93
N GLU A 99 6.05 -8.16 4.64
CA GLU A 99 7.06 -8.91 3.92
C GLU A 99 7.65 -8.02 2.84
N ASN A 100 8.94 -7.71 2.96
CA ASN A 100 9.72 -7.12 1.89
C ASN A 100 10.67 -8.19 1.37
N SER A 101 10.46 -8.63 0.13
CA SER A 101 11.31 -9.64 -0.52
C SER A 101 12.47 -9.03 -1.32
N SER A 102 12.65 -7.71 -1.25
CA SER A 102 13.90 -7.03 -1.62
C SER A 102 14.87 -6.98 -0.43
N ASP A 103 16.09 -6.47 -0.65
CA ASP A 103 17.08 -6.26 0.43
C ASP A 103 16.76 -5.04 1.34
N GLY A 104 15.57 -4.44 1.19
CA GLY A 104 15.10 -3.31 1.98
C GLY A 104 14.75 -3.67 3.44
N PRO A 105 14.72 -2.68 4.34
CA PRO A 105 14.35 -2.91 5.74
C PRO A 105 12.88 -3.35 5.87
N GLY A 106 12.60 -4.13 6.91
CA GLY A 106 11.23 -4.47 7.30
C GLY A 106 10.50 -3.28 7.93
N LEU A 107 9.19 -3.24 7.75
CA LEU A 107 8.32 -2.21 8.33
C LEU A 107 7.69 -2.70 9.65
N PRO A 108 7.44 -1.79 10.62
CA PRO A 108 6.72 -2.13 11.83
C PRO A 108 5.22 -2.32 11.55
N ASP A 109 4.52 -2.95 12.48
CA ASP A 109 3.07 -3.01 12.46
C ASP A 109 2.47 -1.61 12.67
N PHE A 110 1.47 -1.27 11.86
CA PHE A 110 0.74 -0.01 11.96
C PHE A 110 -0.71 -0.22 12.36
N ARG A 111 -1.29 0.79 13.01
CA ARG A 111 -2.69 0.80 13.42
C ARG A 111 -3.34 2.11 13.04
N PHE A 112 -4.52 2.02 12.46
CA PHE A 112 -5.30 3.17 11.98
C PHE A 112 -6.69 3.18 12.60
N ALA A 113 -7.28 4.36 12.72
CA ALA A 113 -8.71 4.46 13.05
C ALA A 113 -9.54 4.00 11.84
N ALA A 114 -10.40 3.01 12.04
CA ALA A 114 -11.14 2.37 10.94
C ALA A 114 -12.00 3.37 10.15
N GLY A 115 -12.62 4.34 10.82
CA GLY A 115 -13.41 5.37 10.13
C GLY A 115 -12.58 6.29 9.23
N GLN A 116 -11.33 6.59 9.60
CA GLN A 116 -10.43 7.39 8.76
C GLN A 116 -9.93 6.55 7.58
N TYR A 117 -9.53 5.31 7.85
CA TYR A 117 -9.10 4.36 6.84
C TYR A 117 -10.17 4.11 5.76
N ASP A 118 -11.40 3.84 6.19
CA ASP A 118 -12.54 3.60 5.28
C ASP A 118 -12.86 4.81 4.41
N ALA A 119 -12.72 6.02 4.96
CA ALA A 119 -12.92 7.25 4.20
C ALA A 119 -11.86 7.42 3.09
N GLU A 120 -10.60 7.07 3.36
CA GLU A 120 -9.53 7.15 2.36
C GLU A 120 -9.66 6.07 1.29
N VAL A 121 -9.99 4.83 1.66
CA VAL A 121 -10.26 3.77 0.67
C VAL A 121 -11.46 4.13 -0.21
N ALA A 122 -12.53 4.67 0.38
CA ALA A 122 -13.70 5.11 -0.38
C ALA A 122 -13.43 6.34 -1.26
N ARG A 123 -12.47 7.19 -0.89
CA ARG A 123 -11.99 8.30 -1.73
C ARG A 123 -11.24 7.76 -2.94
N LEU A 124 -10.28 6.85 -2.72
CA LEU A 124 -9.52 6.22 -3.81
C LEU A 124 -10.42 5.52 -4.83
N ALA A 125 -11.44 4.79 -4.38
CA ALA A 125 -12.35 4.06 -5.28
C ALA A 125 -13.23 4.97 -6.17
N ARG A 126 -13.18 6.29 -5.98
CA ARG A 126 -13.93 7.28 -6.77
C ARG A 126 -13.07 8.09 -7.74
N ASP A 127 -11.75 8.05 -7.58
CA ASP A 127 -10.77 8.71 -8.46
C ASP A 127 -10.51 7.85 -9.71
#